data_AF-A0A401GLS2-F1
#
_entry.id   AF-A0A401GLS2-F1
#
_cell.length_a   1.000
_cell.length_b   1.000
_cell.length_c   1.000
_cell.angle_alpha   90.00
_cell.angle_beta   90.00
_cell.angle_gamma   90.00
#
_symmetry.space_group_name_H-M   'P 1'
#
loop_
_entity.id
_entity.type
_entity.pdbx_description
1 polymer ?
#
loop_
_entity_poly.entity_id
_entity_poly.type
_entity_poly.pdbx_seq_one_letter_code
_entity_poly.pdbx_strand_id
1 'polypeptide(L)'
;MASNSAPNPNIAKLNAAIEEIENLKTSLSAYKEKTQKIVQVLHGENQVLKGELLVIRQRVEYLEEQLGIAVEGGDNSGPSSAQEVDAMAGEVEQPADEMDEDEKKLELSRDAAESKPIKHSASQKTNAMGLRKVLETVRALGAQWVPTCKKFLEDILDTDLETQIRSKYDYMAYEWGEINKIAESNDDLQAAEDDGFGEQAVKGGGEDEGQVLPVATKDTRQSRPRGAQNSRVSSKLKARQRKRAHSTYTDAKFDSAFITNTMSDDEDDPDAIPGEGMKKWISRAPDYRSDIVKQLYQDIDAIADLEPDKAKAATTRIRGAEKKDSVPPKAKNFKSQIRAWQVKQELLDVNEHWFTSGRVAKSGMAWGDPEDPEPESEKKRKHNGEGSKRGKGKKRAIDRSAAEKSRAELDELLNGEDMNAVLTLET
;
A
#
# COMPACT_ATOMS: atom_id res chain seq x y z
N MET A 1 76.84 -7.19 6.11
CA MET A 1 76.41 -7.28 4.70
C MET A 1 74.90 -7.38 4.68
N ALA A 2 74.19 -6.29 4.39
CA ALA A 2 72.73 -6.30 4.30
C ALA A 2 72.33 -6.97 2.98
N SER A 3 71.75 -8.16 3.05
CA SER A 3 71.22 -8.86 1.88
C SER A 3 70.00 -8.11 1.38
N ASN A 4 70.16 -7.35 0.29
CA ASN A 4 69.06 -6.84 -0.51
C ASN A 4 68.32 -8.04 -1.13
N SER A 5 67.40 -8.62 -0.38
CA SER A 5 66.47 -9.62 -0.88
C SER A 5 65.46 -8.92 -1.79
N ALA A 6 65.41 -9.30 -3.06
CA ALA A 6 64.45 -8.74 -4.00
C ALA A 6 63.02 -9.00 -3.50
N PRO A 7 62.12 -8.00 -3.56
CA PRO A 7 60.74 -8.16 -3.11
C PRO A 7 60.03 -9.24 -3.93
N ASN A 8 59.31 -10.13 -3.24
CA ASN A 8 58.57 -11.22 -3.86
C ASN A 8 57.51 -10.65 -4.83
N PRO A 9 57.51 -11.02 -6.12
CA PRO A 9 56.59 -10.47 -7.13
C PRO A 9 55.11 -10.69 -6.79
N ASN A 10 54.78 -11.71 -5.99
CA ASN A 10 53.41 -11.94 -5.55
C ASN A 10 52.94 -10.88 -4.54
N ILE A 11 53.83 -10.35 -3.70
CA ILE A 11 53.52 -9.27 -2.76
C ILE A 11 53.23 -7.98 -3.53
N ALA A 12 54.01 -7.69 -4.58
CA ALA A 12 53.76 -6.53 -5.43
C ALA A 12 52.39 -6.60 -6.14
N LYS A 13 52.02 -7.77 -6.68
CA LYS A 13 50.70 -7.98 -7.29
C LYS A 13 49.55 -7.84 -6.30
N LEU A 14 49.72 -8.36 -5.07
CA LEU A 14 48.71 -8.22 -4.02
C LEU A 14 48.51 -6.76 -3.62
N ASN A 15 49.59 -6.00 -3.44
CA ASN A 15 49.51 -4.59 -3.09
C ASN A 15 48.83 -3.76 -4.20
N ALA A 16 49.13 -4.04 -5.47
CA ALA A 16 48.44 -3.40 -6.60
C ALA A 16 46.94 -3.71 -6.62
N ALA A 17 46.55 -4.97 -6.36
CA ALA A 17 45.14 -5.33 -6.27
C ALA A 17 44.42 -4.67 -5.09
N ILE A 18 45.10 -4.48 -3.95
CA ILE A 18 44.54 -3.74 -2.80
C ILE A 18 44.30 -2.28 -3.17
N GLU A 19 45.27 -1.62 -3.82
CA GLU A 19 45.14 -0.24 -4.28
C GLU A 19 43.99 -0.07 -5.29
N GLU A 20 43.83 -1.01 -6.23
CA GLU A 20 42.68 -1.02 -7.15
C GLU A 20 41.35 -1.17 -6.41
N ILE A 21 41.26 -2.04 -5.41
CA ILE A 21 40.04 -2.24 -4.60
C ILE A 21 39.72 -0.97 -3.80
N GLU A 22 40.72 -0.30 -3.23
CA GLU A 22 40.53 0.96 -2.50
C GLU A 22 40.05 2.07 -3.43
N ASN A 23 40.61 2.18 -4.63
CA ASN A 23 40.15 3.11 -5.67
C ASN A 23 38.72 2.82 -6.12
N LEU A 24 38.32 1.55 -6.26
CA LEU A 24 36.94 1.18 -6.58
C LEU A 24 35.98 1.52 -5.43
N LYS A 25 36.43 1.40 -4.19
CA LYS A 25 35.62 1.73 -3.01
C LYS A 25 35.36 3.24 -2.93
N THR A 26 36.38 4.06 -3.19
CA THR A 26 36.24 5.52 -3.21
C THR A 26 35.34 5.98 -4.36
N SER A 27 35.50 5.41 -5.57
CA SER A 27 34.64 5.74 -6.71
C SER A 27 33.18 5.35 -6.47
N LEU A 28 32.92 4.19 -5.85
CA LEU A 28 31.56 3.75 -5.51
C LEU A 28 30.91 4.66 -4.46
N SER A 29 31.67 5.12 -3.45
CA SER A 29 31.18 6.09 -2.46
C SER A 29 30.77 7.40 -3.13
N ALA A 30 31.63 7.94 -4.01
CA ALA A 30 31.34 9.16 -4.76
C ALA A 30 30.09 9.02 -5.65
N TYR A 31 29.92 7.87 -6.32
CA TYR A 31 28.74 7.58 -7.14
C TYR A 31 27.44 7.53 -6.31
N LYS A 32 27.50 6.95 -5.10
CA LYS A 32 26.36 6.91 -4.17
C LYS A 32 25.95 8.31 -3.73
N GLU A 33 26.91 9.13 -3.29
CA GLU A 33 26.65 10.51 -2.89
C GLU A 33 26.05 11.33 -4.04
N LYS A 34 26.59 11.18 -5.26
CA LYS A 34 26.05 11.84 -6.46
C LYS A 34 24.62 11.40 -6.76
N THR A 35 24.34 10.10 -6.71
CA THR A 35 22.99 9.57 -6.96
C THR A 35 22.00 10.06 -5.92
N GLN A 36 22.39 10.10 -4.64
CA GLN A 36 21.57 10.64 -3.57
C GLN A 36 21.21 12.12 -3.81
N LYS A 37 22.19 12.94 -4.23
CA LYS A 37 21.94 14.34 -4.61
C LYS A 37 20.96 14.46 -5.78
N ILE A 38 21.13 13.66 -6.83
CA ILE A 38 20.21 13.66 -7.99
C ILE A 38 18.78 13.33 -7.55
N VAL A 39 18.60 12.32 -6.69
CA VAL A 39 17.28 11.95 -6.16
C VAL A 39 16.65 13.09 -5.35
N GLN A 40 17.44 13.79 -4.53
CA GLN A 40 16.96 14.96 -3.77
C GLN A 40 16.53 16.11 -4.69
N VAL A 41 17.32 16.42 -5.72
CA VAL A 41 16.97 17.46 -6.70
C VAL A 41 15.68 17.11 -7.45
N LEU A 42 15.54 15.87 -7.93
CA LEU A 42 14.33 15.41 -8.62
C LEU A 42 13.10 15.41 -7.71
N HIS A 43 13.27 15.16 -6.41
CA HIS A 43 12.19 15.26 -5.44
C HIS A 43 11.73 16.72 -5.28
N GLY A 44 12.67 17.66 -5.12
CA GLY A 44 12.37 19.09 -5.06
C GLY A 44 11.66 19.60 -6.32
N GLU A 45 12.12 19.19 -7.51
CA GLU A 45 11.48 19.54 -8.79
C GLU A 45 10.03 19.05 -8.86
N ASN A 46 9.77 17.80 -8.46
CA ASN A 46 8.41 17.27 -8.41
C ASN A 46 7.50 18.07 -7.47
N GLN A 47 8.02 18.58 -6.35
CA GLN A 47 7.23 19.43 -5.45
C GLN A 47 6.92 20.78 -6.09
N VAL A 48 7.89 21.41 -6.74
CA VAL A 48 7.70 22.68 -7.47
C VAL A 48 6.63 22.51 -8.56
N LEU A 49 6.73 21.46 -9.39
CA LEU A 49 5.78 21.18 -10.46
C LEU A 49 4.36 20.92 -9.93
N LYS A 50 4.22 20.21 -8.79
CA LYS A 50 2.92 20.03 -8.12
C LYS A 50 2.32 21.36 -7.68
N GLY A 51 3.13 22.26 -7.11
CA GLY A 51 2.72 23.62 -6.73
C GLY A 51 2.28 24.44 -7.94
N GLU A 52 3.05 24.43 -9.03
CA GLU A 52 2.71 25.14 -10.27
C GLU A 52 1.41 24.61 -10.91
N LEU A 53 1.22 23.30 -10.96
CA LEU A 53 -0.02 22.68 -11.45
C LEU A 53 -1.23 23.11 -10.65
N LEU A 54 -1.11 23.22 -9.32
CA LEU A 54 -2.18 23.71 -8.46
C LEU A 54 -2.56 25.16 -8.80
N VAL A 55 -1.56 26.03 -8.95
CA VAL A 55 -1.76 27.44 -9.35
C VAL A 55 -2.41 27.54 -10.73
N ILE A 56 -1.98 26.71 -11.69
CA ILE A 56 -2.58 26.67 -13.03
C ILE A 56 -4.05 26.23 -12.95
N ARG A 57 -4.37 25.18 -12.19
CA ARG A 57 -5.75 24.70 -12.00
C ARG A 57 -6.65 25.80 -11.43
N GLN A 58 -6.20 26.48 -10.37
CA GLN A 58 -6.95 27.59 -9.77
C GLN A 58 -7.16 28.74 -10.77
N ARG A 59 -6.16 29.03 -11.61
CA ARG A 59 -6.26 30.07 -12.63
C ARG A 59 -7.21 29.68 -13.78
N VAL A 60 -7.23 28.41 -14.18
CA VAL A 60 -8.17 27.89 -15.19
C VAL A 60 -9.59 27.97 -14.64
N GLU A 61 -9.82 27.49 -13.43
CA GLU A 61 -11.13 27.55 -12.76
C GLU A 61 -11.63 29.00 -12.65
N TYR A 62 -10.76 29.94 -12.27
CA TYR A 62 -11.07 31.37 -12.25
C TYR A 62 -11.48 31.90 -13.64
N LEU A 63 -10.77 31.51 -14.71
CA LEU A 63 -11.11 31.95 -16.06
C LEU A 63 -12.41 31.31 -16.57
N GLU A 64 -12.66 30.04 -16.26
CA GLU A 64 -13.92 29.36 -16.59
C GLU A 64 -15.12 30.06 -15.92
N GLU A 65 -14.96 30.46 -14.64
CA GLU A 65 -15.96 31.25 -13.92
C GLU A 65 -16.19 32.62 -14.58
N GLN A 66 -15.13 33.35 -14.94
CA GLN A 66 -15.25 34.65 -15.61
C GLN A 66 -15.88 34.55 -17.01
N LEU A 67 -15.66 33.47 -17.73
CA LEU A 67 -16.22 33.24 -19.06
C LEU A 67 -17.63 32.66 -19.04
N GLY A 68 -18.18 32.33 -17.86
CA GLY A 68 -19.48 31.69 -17.74
C GLY A 68 -19.52 30.30 -18.40
N ILE A 69 -18.35 29.70 -18.61
CA ILE A 69 -18.23 28.30 -19.05
C ILE A 69 -18.52 27.49 -17.80
N ALA A 70 -19.81 27.32 -17.50
CA ALA A 70 -20.21 26.29 -16.56
C ALA A 70 -19.65 24.99 -17.13
N VAL A 71 -18.66 24.40 -16.44
CA VAL A 71 -18.30 23.01 -16.65
C VAL A 71 -19.61 22.27 -16.42
N GLU A 72 -20.29 21.88 -17.49
CA GLU A 72 -21.44 20.98 -17.43
C GLU A 72 -20.91 19.75 -16.72
N GLY A 73 -21.11 19.71 -15.40
CA GLY A 73 -20.77 18.59 -14.56
C GLY A 73 -21.50 17.44 -15.21
N GLY A 74 -20.76 16.54 -15.84
CA GLY A 74 -21.33 15.45 -16.60
C GLY A 74 -22.32 14.73 -15.71
N ASP A 75 -23.60 15.01 -15.96
CA ASP A 75 -24.73 14.44 -15.26
C ASP A 75 -24.70 12.95 -15.53
N ASN A 76 -24.03 12.22 -14.65
CA ASN A 76 -24.21 10.80 -14.51
C ASN A 76 -25.44 10.59 -13.62
N SER A 77 -26.57 11.13 -14.06
CA SER A 77 -27.89 10.97 -13.44
C SER A 77 -28.46 9.62 -13.87
N GLY A 78 -28.34 8.64 -12.97
CA GLY A 78 -29.32 7.57 -12.89
C GLY A 78 -30.70 8.18 -12.55
N PRO A 79 -31.81 7.61 -13.05
CA PRO A 79 -33.12 8.23 -12.96
C PRO A 79 -33.66 8.08 -11.54
N SER A 80 -34.00 9.19 -10.87
CA SER A 80 -34.90 9.14 -9.73
C SER A 80 -35.74 10.40 -9.63
N SER A 81 -36.99 10.22 -10.06
CA SER A 81 -38.25 10.77 -9.55
C SER A 81 -38.25 12.11 -8.79
N ALA A 82 -39.04 13.02 -9.36
CA ALA A 82 -39.63 14.21 -8.76
C ALA A 82 -40.23 14.00 -7.36
N GLN A 83 -40.10 15.01 -6.50
CA GLN A 83 -41.26 15.65 -5.87
C GLN A 83 -40.90 17.03 -5.28
N GLU A 84 -41.73 18.02 -5.62
CA GLU A 84 -41.80 19.36 -5.02
C GLU A 84 -42.16 19.29 -3.53
N VAL A 85 -41.66 20.23 -2.71
CA VAL A 85 -42.51 21.24 -2.05
C VAL A 85 -41.68 22.39 -1.46
N ASP A 86 -42.33 23.54 -1.55
CA ASP A 86 -42.07 24.92 -1.14
C ASP A 86 -42.03 25.13 0.39
N ALA A 87 -41.17 26.04 0.88
CA ALA A 87 -41.40 26.83 2.10
C ALA A 87 -40.31 27.90 2.34
N MET A 88 -40.77 29.15 2.41
CA MET A 88 -40.07 30.38 2.81
C MET A 88 -39.58 30.41 4.28
N ALA A 89 -38.57 31.27 4.49
CA ALA A 89 -38.41 32.24 5.60
C ALA A 89 -37.23 32.02 6.58
N GLY A 90 -36.46 33.11 6.79
CA GLY A 90 -35.70 33.38 8.01
C GLY A 90 -34.20 33.62 7.84
N GLU A 91 -33.82 34.79 7.32
CA GLU A 91 -32.44 35.31 7.44
C GLU A 91 -32.17 35.74 8.89
N VAL A 92 -31.22 35.09 9.54
CA VAL A 92 -30.53 35.57 10.74
C VAL A 92 -29.05 35.63 10.38
N GLU A 93 -28.54 36.85 10.25
CA GLU A 93 -27.13 37.15 9.98
C GLU A 93 -26.34 36.86 11.26
N GLN A 94 -25.58 35.75 11.27
CA GLN A 94 -24.64 35.43 12.34
C GLN A 94 -23.22 35.89 11.96
N PRO A 95 -22.44 36.38 12.94
CA PRO A 95 -21.08 36.83 12.71
C PRO A 95 -20.18 35.67 12.30
N ALA A 96 -19.35 35.91 11.28
CA ALA A 96 -18.44 34.93 10.71
C ALA A 96 -17.33 34.58 11.71
N ASP A 97 -17.41 33.41 12.34
CA ASP A 97 -16.29 32.80 13.03
C ASP A 97 -15.24 32.36 12.00
N GLU A 98 -14.01 32.82 12.22
CA GLU A 98 -12.83 32.45 11.43
C GLU A 98 -12.57 30.94 11.61
N MET A 99 -12.98 30.12 10.64
CA MET A 99 -12.56 28.70 10.62
C MET A 99 -11.05 28.61 10.50
N ASP A 100 -10.44 27.95 11.48
CA ASP A 100 -9.02 27.66 11.58
C ASP A 100 -8.46 27.05 10.29
N GLU A 101 -7.24 27.46 9.93
CA GLU A 101 -6.54 27.01 8.70
C GLU A 101 -6.39 25.49 8.62
N ASP A 102 -6.33 24.81 9.76
CA ASP A 102 -6.12 23.37 9.84
C ASP A 102 -7.37 22.57 9.40
N GLU A 103 -8.56 23.09 9.65
CA GLU A 103 -9.81 22.46 9.23
C GLU A 103 -9.98 22.54 7.70
N LYS A 104 -9.52 23.63 7.09
CA LYS A 104 -9.50 23.80 5.62
C LYS A 104 -8.50 22.87 4.94
N LYS A 105 -7.34 22.58 5.57
CA LYS A 105 -6.38 21.59 5.04
C LYS A 105 -6.95 20.16 5.10
N LEU A 106 -7.71 19.85 6.15
CA LEU A 106 -8.40 18.57 6.30
C LEU A 106 -9.50 18.35 5.25
N GLU A 107 -10.29 19.38 4.92
CA GLU A 107 -11.31 19.27 3.86
C GLU A 107 -10.68 19.05 2.48
N LEU A 108 -9.59 19.77 2.13
CA LEU A 108 -8.90 19.59 0.84
C LEU A 108 -8.27 18.19 0.70
N SER A 109 -7.71 17.65 1.78
CA SER A 109 -7.19 16.28 1.81
C SER A 109 -8.30 15.24 1.63
N ARG A 110 -9.48 15.50 2.21
CA ARG A 110 -10.65 14.62 2.08
C ARG A 110 -11.22 14.62 0.66
N ASP A 111 -11.36 15.78 0.03
CA ASP A 111 -11.83 15.88 -1.36
C ASP A 111 -10.83 15.23 -2.34
N ALA A 112 -9.52 15.34 -2.08
CA ALA A 112 -8.49 14.64 -2.84
C ALA A 112 -8.59 13.11 -2.68
N ALA A 113 -8.87 12.62 -1.46
CA ALA A 113 -9.05 11.20 -1.19
C ALA A 113 -10.38 10.63 -1.73
N GLU A 114 -11.42 11.45 -1.86
CA GLU A 114 -12.73 11.07 -2.41
C GLU A 114 -12.79 11.17 -3.96
N SER A 115 -11.78 11.79 -4.59
CA SER A 115 -11.62 11.80 -6.05
C SER A 115 -11.44 10.39 -6.59
N LYS A 116 -12.43 9.91 -7.36
CA LYS A 116 -12.35 8.59 -7.99
C LYS A 116 -11.13 8.59 -8.92
N PRO A 117 -10.21 7.61 -8.78
CA PRO A 117 -9.05 7.53 -9.66
C PRO A 117 -9.54 7.52 -11.11
N ILE A 118 -9.07 8.49 -11.88
CA ILE A 118 -9.36 8.58 -13.31
C ILE A 118 -8.83 7.28 -13.91
N LYS A 119 -9.75 6.38 -14.29
CA LYS A 119 -9.38 5.10 -14.89
C LYS A 119 -8.74 5.39 -16.24
N HIS A 120 -7.41 5.38 -16.30
CA HIS A 120 -6.65 5.49 -17.54
C HIS A 120 -6.82 4.21 -18.36
N SER A 121 -7.97 4.05 -19.01
CA SER A 121 -8.21 2.94 -19.92
C SER A 121 -7.90 3.36 -21.35
N ALA A 122 -7.44 2.41 -22.17
CA ALA A 122 -7.25 2.59 -23.60
C ALA A 122 -8.55 2.98 -24.33
N SER A 123 -9.72 2.72 -23.72
CA SER A 123 -11.04 3.09 -24.25
C SER A 123 -11.41 4.56 -24.06
N GLN A 124 -10.66 5.34 -23.25
CA GLN A 124 -10.92 6.77 -23.12
C GLN A 124 -10.59 7.50 -24.43
N LYS A 125 -11.51 8.35 -24.90
CA LYS A 125 -11.34 9.14 -26.14
C LYS A 125 -10.06 10.01 -26.12
N THR A 126 -9.68 10.50 -24.95
CA THR A 126 -8.45 11.28 -24.72
C THR A 126 -7.19 10.50 -25.05
N ASN A 127 -7.16 9.19 -24.75
CA ASN A 127 -6.01 8.33 -24.99
C ASN A 127 -5.95 7.81 -26.44
N ALA A 128 -7.09 7.80 -27.16
CA ALA A 128 -7.18 7.26 -28.51
C ALA A 128 -6.24 7.96 -29.51
N MET A 129 -6.08 9.28 -29.42
CA MET A 129 -5.13 10.00 -30.29
C MET A 129 -3.68 9.64 -29.99
N GLY A 130 -3.34 9.49 -28.70
CA GLY A 130 -2.01 9.06 -28.28
C GLY A 130 -1.67 7.66 -28.78
N LEU A 131 -2.60 6.71 -28.64
CA LEU A 131 -2.42 5.34 -29.09
C LEU A 131 -2.27 5.23 -30.62
N ARG A 132 -3.00 6.05 -31.39
CA ARG A 132 -2.79 6.14 -32.85
C ARG A 132 -1.40 6.65 -33.20
N LYS A 133 -0.92 7.70 -32.51
CA LYS A 133 0.43 8.22 -32.72
C LYS A 133 1.50 7.16 -32.41
N VAL A 134 1.29 6.34 -31.37
CA VAL A 134 2.18 5.20 -31.06
C VAL A 134 2.14 4.18 -32.19
N LEU A 135 0.97 3.82 -32.71
CA LEU A 135 0.84 2.91 -33.85
C LEU A 135 1.57 3.43 -35.09
N GLU A 136 1.37 4.69 -35.45
CA GLU A 136 2.06 5.35 -36.58
C GLU A 136 3.57 5.35 -36.39
N THR A 137 4.04 5.59 -35.16
CA THR A 137 5.47 5.56 -34.82
C THR A 137 6.05 4.14 -34.94
N VAL A 138 5.33 3.13 -34.46
CA VAL A 138 5.74 1.72 -34.58
C VAL A 138 5.81 1.30 -36.05
N ARG A 139 4.87 1.75 -36.89
CA ARG A 139 4.89 1.51 -38.33
C ARG A 139 6.08 2.17 -39.02
N ALA A 140 6.37 3.44 -38.68
CA ALA A 140 7.43 4.20 -39.31
C ALA A 140 8.83 3.76 -38.88
N LEU A 141 9.03 3.48 -37.59
CA LEU A 141 10.36 3.32 -36.98
C LEU A 141 10.61 1.93 -36.40
N GLY A 142 9.58 1.10 -36.24
CA GLY A 142 9.71 -0.20 -35.56
C GLY A 142 10.73 -1.13 -36.21
N ALA A 143 10.81 -1.16 -37.55
CA ALA A 143 11.79 -1.95 -38.28
C ALA A 143 13.23 -1.36 -38.20
N GLN A 144 13.37 -0.07 -37.94
CA GLN A 144 14.67 0.56 -37.70
C GLN A 144 15.17 0.25 -36.29
N TRP A 145 14.30 0.31 -35.29
CA TRP A 145 14.63 -0.01 -33.90
C TRP A 145 14.88 -1.50 -33.69
N VAL A 146 14.08 -2.35 -34.33
CA VAL A 146 14.17 -3.80 -34.21
C VAL A 146 14.12 -4.43 -35.61
N PRO A 147 15.27 -4.57 -36.29
CA PRO A 147 15.34 -5.08 -37.66
C PRO A 147 14.70 -6.47 -37.86
N THR A 148 14.74 -7.31 -36.83
CA THR A 148 14.11 -8.64 -36.85
C THR A 148 12.59 -8.58 -36.94
N CYS A 149 11.96 -7.49 -36.51
CA CYS A 149 10.51 -7.30 -36.55
C CYS A 149 9.98 -6.89 -37.93
N LYS A 150 10.85 -6.54 -38.90
CA LYS A 150 10.43 -5.99 -40.19
C LYS A 150 9.39 -6.86 -40.92
N LYS A 151 9.66 -8.16 -41.04
CA LYS A 151 8.74 -9.11 -41.71
C LYS A 151 7.39 -9.20 -40.98
N PHE A 152 7.42 -9.25 -39.66
CA PHE A 152 6.20 -9.33 -38.85
C PHE A 152 5.38 -8.04 -38.90
N LEU A 153 6.04 -6.88 -38.99
CA LEU A 153 5.36 -5.60 -39.20
C LEU A 153 4.74 -5.55 -40.59
N GLU A 154 5.38 -6.07 -41.63
CA GLU A 154 4.77 -6.15 -42.98
C GLU A 154 3.52 -7.05 -43.00
N ASP A 155 3.53 -8.14 -42.23
CA ASP A 155 2.45 -9.13 -42.21
C ASP A 155 1.27 -8.78 -41.26
N ILE A 156 1.51 -8.01 -40.19
CA ILE A 156 0.47 -7.71 -39.18
C ILE A 156 -0.51 -6.64 -39.71
N LEU A 157 -1.81 -6.83 -39.46
CA LEU A 157 -2.84 -5.83 -39.77
C LEU A 157 -2.80 -4.69 -38.75
N ASP A 158 -3.17 -3.47 -39.18
CA ASP A 158 -3.23 -2.30 -38.29
C ASP A 158 -4.17 -2.51 -37.11
N THR A 159 -5.30 -3.20 -37.32
CA THR A 159 -6.28 -3.52 -36.27
C THR A 159 -5.69 -4.43 -35.19
N ASP A 160 -4.87 -5.39 -35.58
CA ASP A 160 -4.23 -6.34 -34.66
C ASP A 160 -3.10 -5.65 -33.90
N LEU A 161 -2.30 -4.84 -34.60
CA LEU A 161 -1.25 -4.04 -33.98
C LEU A 161 -1.83 -3.02 -32.99
N GLU A 162 -2.94 -2.35 -33.34
CA GLU A 162 -3.66 -1.45 -32.44
C GLU A 162 -4.16 -2.19 -31.20
N THR A 163 -4.71 -3.39 -31.38
CA THR A 163 -5.20 -4.22 -30.27
C THR A 163 -4.06 -4.60 -29.31
N GLN A 164 -2.89 -4.97 -29.85
CA GLN A 164 -1.69 -5.26 -29.04
C GLN A 164 -1.18 -4.03 -28.30
N ILE A 165 -1.13 -2.87 -28.97
CA ILE A 165 -0.72 -1.60 -28.35
C ILE A 165 -1.68 -1.21 -27.21
N ARG A 166 -2.99 -1.34 -27.42
CA ARG A 166 -4.02 -1.08 -26.40
C ARG A 166 -3.87 -2.03 -25.21
N SER A 167 -3.71 -3.33 -25.45
CA SER A 167 -3.52 -4.33 -24.39
C SER A 167 -2.26 -4.03 -23.57
N LYS A 168 -1.17 -3.64 -24.23
CA LYS A 168 0.07 -3.25 -23.54
C LYS A 168 -0.08 -1.96 -22.76
N TYR A 169 -0.81 -0.97 -23.28
CA TYR A 169 -1.12 0.27 -22.56
C TYR A 169 -1.94 -0.01 -21.30
N ASP A 170 -3.03 -0.79 -21.40
CA ASP A 170 -3.85 -1.14 -20.24
C ASP A 170 -3.05 -1.88 -19.16
N TYR A 171 -2.13 -2.76 -19.58
CA TYR A 171 -1.19 -3.42 -18.66
C TYR A 171 -0.26 -2.41 -17.96
N MET A 172 0.36 -1.49 -18.71
CA MET A 172 1.24 -0.47 -18.12
C MET A 172 0.47 0.48 -17.20
N ALA A 173 -0.74 0.88 -17.57
CA ALA A 173 -1.60 1.72 -16.73
C ALA A 173 -1.99 1.01 -15.43
N TYR A 174 -2.23 -0.31 -15.48
CA TYR A 174 -2.46 -1.15 -14.31
C TYR A 174 -1.22 -1.22 -13.41
N GLU A 175 -0.04 -1.52 -13.96
CA GLU A 175 1.21 -1.56 -13.20
C GLU A 175 1.55 -0.21 -12.57
N TRP A 176 1.39 0.88 -13.33
CA TRP A 176 1.59 2.24 -12.83
C TRP A 176 0.66 2.55 -11.66
N GLY A 177 -0.61 2.14 -11.75
CA GLY A 177 -1.57 2.26 -10.66
C GLY A 177 -1.16 1.47 -9.40
N GLU A 178 -0.59 0.28 -9.54
CA GLU A 178 -0.08 -0.49 -8.41
C GLU A 178 1.17 0.14 -7.80
N ILE A 179 2.10 0.65 -8.61
CA ILE A 179 3.30 1.36 -8.14
C ILE A 179 2.89 2.62 -7.35
N ASN A 180 1.95 3.40 -7.85
CA ASN A 180 1.46 4.60 -7.17
C ASN A 180 0.78 4.27 -5.84
N LYS A 181 -0.05 3.22 -5.78
CA LYS A 181 -0.62 2.77 -4.50
C LYS A 181 0.45 2.37 -3.48
N ILE A 182 1.53 1.73 -3.94
CA ILE A 182 2.65 1.38 -3.06
C ILE A 182 3.35 2.65 -2.56
N ALA A 183 3.60 3.61 -3.44
CA ALA A 183 4.21 4.90 -3.07
C ALA A 183 3.35 5.66 -2.06
N GLU A 184 2.04 5.82 -2.32
CA GLU A 184 1.09 6.44 -1.40
C GLU A 184 1.06 5.73 -0.04
N SER A 185 1.09 4.38 -0.03
CA SER A 185 1.11 3.62 1.22
C SER A 185 2.41 3.75 2.02
N ASN A 186 3.52 4.10 1.37
CA ASN A 186 4.79 4.34 2.04
C ASN A 186 4.85 5.76 2.62
N ASP A 187 4.28 6.75 1.92
CA ASP A 187 4.18 8.12 2.43
C ASP A 187 3.30 8.16 3.71
N ASP A 188 2.19 7.41 3.74
CA ASP A 188 1.34 7.27 4.94
C ASP A 188 2.08 6.63 6.13
N LEU A 189 3.02 5.71 5.87
CA LEU A 189 3.84 5.07 6.91
C LEU A 189 4.91 6.02 7.44
N GLN A 190 5.51 6.85 6.58
CA GLN A 190 6.47 7.88 7.01
C GLN A 190 5.79 9.01 7.81
N ALA A 191 4.60 9.46 7.40
CA ALA A 191 3.83 10.45 8.16
C ALA A 191 3.44 9.94 9.56
N ALA A 192 3.15 8.65 9.70
CA ALA A 192 2.83 8.04 10.99
C ALA A 192 4.04 7.86 11.93
N GLU A 193 5.27 7.89 11.42
CA GLU A 193 6.49 7.81 12.23
C GLU A 193 6.94 9.20 12.75
N ASP A 194 6.54 10.29 12.08
CA ASP A 194 6.93 11.66 12.46
C ASP A 194 6.00 12.27 13.55
N ASP A 195 4.77 11.78 13.68
CA ASP A 195 3.77 12.30 14.66
C ASP A 195 3.87 11.70 16.08
N GLY A 196 4.90 10.90 16.38
CA GLY A 196 4.78 9.95 17.48
C GLY A 196 6.02 9.55 18.26
N PHE A 197 7.01 10.42 18.49
CA PHE A 197 7.85 10.30 19.68
C PHE A 197 8.43 11.67 20.08
N GLY A 198 7.56 12.49 20.67
CA GLY A 198 8.00 13.62 21.49
C GLY A 198 9.01 13.10 22.52
N GLU A 199 10.25 13.53 22.37
CA GLU A 199 11.38 13.28 23.24
C GLU A 199 11.05 13.84 24.64
N GLN A 200 10.36 13.03 25.44
CA GLN A 200 10.18 13.32 26.86
C GLN A 200 11.53 13.06 27.53
N ALA A 201 12.29 14.13 27.71
CA ALA A 201 13.50 14.16 28.50
C ALA A 201 13.19 13.69 29.94
N VAL A 202 13.34 12.39 30.19
CA VAL A 202 13.37 11.84 31.54
C VAL A 202 14.74 12.16 32.14
N LYS A 203 14.83 13.33 32.78
CA LYS A 203 15.81 13.60 33.83
C LYS A 203 15.41 12.77 35.05
N GLY A 204 16.16 11.71 35.35
CA GLY A 204 15.99 10.98 36.60
C GLY A 204 17.06 9.90 36.75
N GLY A 205 18.11 10.23 37.50
CA GLY A 205 19.18 9.29 37.85
C GLY A 205 18.70 8.18 38.78
N GLY A 206 19.37 7.05 38.68
CA GLY A 206 19.21 5.89 39.54
C GLY A 206 20.09 4.76 39.02
N GLU A 207 21.29 4.66 39.57
CA GLU A 207 22.15 3.49 39.45
C GLU A 207 21.42 2.32 40.13
N ASP A 208 20.92 1.36 39.36
CA ASP A 208 20.54 0.06 39.90
C ASP A 208 20.88 -1.04 38.91
N GLU A 209 21.54 -2.06 39.44
CA GLU A 209 22.19 -3.13 38.71
C GLU A 209 21.19 -4.20 38.25
N GLY A 210 21.42 -4.74 37.05
CA GLY A 210 21.14 -6.15 36.78
C GLY A 210 19.71 -6.53 36.39
N GLN A 211 19.22 -6.05 35.25
CA GLN A 211 18.21 -6.79 34.48
C GLN A 211 18.69 -7.06 33.05
N VAL A 212 18.91 -8.34 32.78
CA VAL A 212 19.22 -8.90 31.46
C VAL A 212 17.95 -8.81 30.61
N LEU A 213 17.86 -7.77 29.77
CA LEU A 213 16.81 -7.65 28.77
C LEU A 213 17.01 -8.71 27.67
N PRO A 214 15.96 -9.43 27.25
CA PRO A 214 16.06 -10.37 26.15
C PRO A 214 16.27 -9.60 24.84
N VAL A 215 17.38 -9.90 24.18
CA VAL A 215 17.74 -9.40 22.85
C VAL A 215 16.70 -9.91 21.85
N ALA A 216 15.73 -9.06 21.50
CA ALA A 216 14.82 -9.31 20.40
C ALA A 216 15.61 -9.23 19.09
N THR A 217 16.04 -10.38 18.58
CA THR A 217 16.62 -10.51 17.25
C THR A 217 15.55 -10.12 16.22
N LYS A 218 15.64 -8.90 15.68
CA LYS A 218 14.83 -8.46 14.54
C LYS A 218 15.22 -9.31 13.33
N ASP A 219 14.51 -10.41 13.13
CA ASP A 219 14.50 -11.14 11.86
C ASP A 219 14.04 -10.17 10.77
N THR A 220 14.98 -9.64 10.00
CA THR A 220 14.77 -8.83 8.79
C THR A 220 14.27 -9.70 7.65
N ARG A 221 13.25 -10.53 7.89
CA ARG A 221 12.44 -11.11 6.81
C ARG A 221 11.61 -9.98 6.24
N GLN A 222 11.94 -9.55 5.02
CA GLN A 222 11.18 -8.59 4.23
C GLN A 222 9.69 -8.91 4.34
N SER A 223 8.96 -8.12 5.11
CA SER A 223 7.53 -8.27 5.28
C SER A 223 6.90 -8.06 3.91
N ARG A 224 6.19 -9.07 3.43
CA ARG A 224 5.57 -8.98 2.11
C ARG A 224 4.49 -7.89 2.11
N PRO A 225 4.19 -7.31 0.94
CA PRO A 225 3.05 -6.42 0.81
C PRO A 225 1.80 -7.15 1.30
N ARG A 226 1.07 -6.52 2.25
CA ARG A 226 -0.11 -7.09 2.92
C ARG A 226 -1.14 -7.66 1.94
N GLY A 227 -1.23 -7.09 0.73
CA GLY A 227 -2.12 -7.56 -0.33
C GLY A 227 -1.87 -9.02 -0.75
N ALA A 228 -0.61 -9.43 -0.89
CA ALA A 228 -0.28 -10.80 -1.29
C ALA A 228 -0.61 -11.83 -0.20
N GLN A 229 -0.40 -11.48 1.07
CA GLN A 229 -0.78 -12.30 2.22
C GLN A 229 -2.31 -12.47 2.27
N ASN A 230 -3.05 -11.38 2.12
CA ASN A 230 -4.51 -11.39 2.12
C ASN A 230 -5.10 -12.26 1.01
N SER A 231 -4.52 -12.23 -0.19
CA SER A 231 -4.96 -13.08 -1.31
C SER A 231 -4.85 -14.58 -1.01
N ARG A 232 -3.73 -15.00 -0.38
CA ARG A 232 -3.51 -16.40 0.01
C ARG A 232 -4.46 -16.85 1.09
N VAL A 233 -4.60 -16.02 2.12
CA VAL A 233 -5.52 -16.27 3.23
C VAL A 233 -6.96 -16.36 2.71
N SER A 234 -7.37 -15.45 1.83
CA SER A 234 -8.70 -15.47 1.21
C SER A 234 -8.93 -16.75 0.39
N SER A 235 -7.93 -17.18 -0.38
CA SER A 235 -8.02 -18.41 -1.19
C SER A 235 -8.15 -19.66 -0.32
N LYS A 236 -7.38 -19.73 0.78
CA LYS A 236 -7.45 -20.80 1.78
C LYS A 236 -8.81 -20.84 2.47
N LEU A 237 -9.32 -19.67 2.87
CA LEU A 237 -10.63 -19.52 3.47
C LEU A 237 -11.74 -20.01 2.55
N LYS A 238 -11.75 -19.57 1.27
CA LYS A 238 -12.73 -20.01 0.27
C LYS A 238 -12.71 -21.52 0.05
N ALA A 239 -11.53 -22.13 0.03
CA ALA A 239 -11.39 -23.59 -0.08
C ALA A 239 -12.02 -24.30 1.12
N ARG A 240 -11.72 -23.83 2.34
CA ARG A 240 -12.32 -24.39 3.56
C ARG A 240 -13.83 -24.21 3.63
N GLN A 241 -14.34 -23.05 3.21
CA GLN A 241 -15.79 -22.80 3.16
C GLN A 241 -16.51 -23.76 2.20
N ARG A 242 -15.93 -24.07 1.02
CA ARG A 242 -16.49 -25.09 0.12
C ARG A 242 -16.49 -26.47 0.77
N LYS A 243 -15.35 -26.89 1.32
CA LYS A 243 -15.20 -28.19 1.97
C LYS A 243 -16.09 -28.36 3.20
N ARG A 244 -16.36 -27.26 3.92
CA ARG A 244 -17.23 -27.23 5.10
C ARG A 244 -18.65 -27.73 4.80
N ALA A 245 -19.17 -27.52 3.59
CA ALA A 245 -20.50 -28.02 3.21
C ALA A 245 -20.61 -29.56 3.30
N HIS A 246 -19.48 -30.26 3.36
CA HIS A 246 -19.38 -31.72 3.43
C HIS A 246 -18.76 -32.21 4.75
N SER A 247 -18.64 -31.34 5.75
CA SER A 247 -18.11 -31.71 7.07
C SER A 247 -19.22 -31.74 8.12
N THR A 248 -18.87 -32.15 9.34
CA THR A 248 -19.75 -32.07 10.51
C THR A 248 -19.86 -30.65 11.08
N TYR A 249 -19.09 -29.69 10.55
CA TYR A 249 -18.99 -28.32 11.05
C TYR A 249 -19.92 -27.35 10.31
N THR A 250 -21.06 -27.80 9.80
CA THR A 250 -22.03 -26.96 9.07
C THR A 250 -22.82 -26.01 9.98
N ASP A 251 -22.87 -26.30 11.28
CA ASP A 251 -23.53 -25.48 12.30
C ASP A 251 -22.97 -24.04 12.34
N ALA A 252 -23.86 -23.05 12.43
CA ALA A 252 -23.54 -21.62 12.47
C ALA A 252 -22.60 -21.25 13.64
N LYS A 253 -22.58 -22.02 14.73
CA LYS A 253 -21.65 -21.78 15.84
C LYS A 253 -20.17 -21.81 15.43
N PHE A 254 -19.85 -22.51 14.34
CA PHE A 254 -18.51 -22.60 13.78
C PHE A 254 -18.21 -21.51 12.73
N ASP A 255 -19.17 -20.65 12.35
CA ASP A 255 -18.98 -19.60 11.33
C ASP A 255 -17.79 -18.69 11.64
N SER A 256 -17.59 -18.40 12.92
CA SER A 256 -16.47 -17.60 13.40
C SER A 256 -15.09 -18.20 13.09
N ALA A 257 -14.97 -19.50 12.80
CA ALA A 257 -13.72 -20.12 12.34
C ALA A 257 -13.47 -19.97 10.84
N PHE A 258 -14.42 -19.41 10.10
CA PHE A 258 -14.30 -19.19 8.66
C PHE A 258 -14.24 -17.70 8.34
N ILE A 259 -13.34 -17.00 9.03
CA ILE A 259 -13.01 -15.60 8.78
C ILE A 259 -11.51 -15.45 8.48
N THR A 260 -11.14 -14.43 7.71
CA THR A 260 -9.76 -14.16 7.29
C THR A 260 -8.79 -14.13 8.48
N ASN A 261 -9.15 -13.47 9.59
CA ASN A 261 -8.30 -13.31 10.77
C ASN A 261 -7.99 -14.61 11.52
N THR A 262 -8.82 -15.64 11.35
CA THR A 262 -8.63 -16.94 12.03
C THR A 262 -7.81 -17.93 11.21
N MET A 263 -7.53 -17.61 9.95
CA MET A 263 -6.66 -18.43 9.10
C MET A 263 -5.20 -18.23 9.53
N SER A 264 -4.39 -19.29 9.42
CA SER A 264 -2.94 -19.13 9.61
C SER A 264 -2.31 -18.42 8.43
N ASP A 265 -1.24 -17.68 8.70
CA ASP A 265 -0.37 -17.15 7.66
C ASP A 265 0.41 -18.30 6.99
N ASP A 266 0.64 -18.15 5.69
CA ASP A 266 1.33 -19.14 4.85
C ASP A 266 2.68 -18.53 4.45
N GLU A 267 3.76 -19.06 5.03
CA GLU A 267 5.15 -18.68 4.73
C GLU A 267 5.63 -19.40 3.46
N ASP A 268 6.58 -18.82 2.71
CA ASP A 268 7.28 -19.62 1.69
C ASP A 268 8.06 -20.73 2.37
N ASP A 269 8.14 -21.84 1.68
CA ASP A 269 9.12 -22.86 1.97
C ASP A 269 10.53 -22.26 1.73
N PRO A 270 11.38 -22.13 2.77
CA PRO A 270 12.73 -21.57 2.62
C PRO A 270 13.60 -22.44 1.73
N ASP A 271 13.26 -23.72 1.59
CA ASP A 271 13.99 -24.69 0.76
C ASP A 271 13.46 -24.76 -0.67
N ALA A 272 12.48 -23.92 -1.04
CA ALA A 272 11.95 -23.89 -2.41
C ALA A 272 12.99 -23.38 -3.40
N ILE A 273 13.49 -24.27 -4.25
CA ILE A 273 14.40 -23.93 -5.35
C ILE A 273 13.60 -23.17 -6.43
N PRO A 274 14.01 -21.94 -6.81
CA PRO A 274 13.36 -21.19 -7.87
C PRO A 274 13.35 -21.98 -9.19
N GLY A 275 12.16 -22.22 -9.75
CA GLY A 275 11.98 -22.89 -11.04
C GLY A 275 11.80 -24.41 -10.98
N GLU A 276 12.00 -25.03 -9.81
CA GLU A 276 11.88 -26.48 -9.66
C GLU A 276 10.62 -26.86 -8.86
N GLY A 277 9.56 -27.19 -9.59
CA GLY A 277 8.33 -27.75 -9.03
C GLY A 277 7.23 -26.75 -8.66
N MET A 278 6.11 -27.30 -8.21
CA MET A 278 4.97 -26.50 -7.73
C MET A 278 5.37 -25.82 -6.41
N LYS A 279 5.17 -24.50 -6.36
CA LYS A 279 5.38 -23.70 -5.14
C LYS A 279 4.68 -24.37 -3.95
N LYS A 280 5.41 -24.57 -2.86
CA LYS A 280 4.85 -25.09 -1.59
C LYS A 280 4.79 -23.97 -0.56
N TRP A 281 3.77 -24.03 0.28
CA TRP A 281 3.58 -23.08 1.38
C TRP A 281 3.70 -23.79 2.71
N ILE A 282 4.36 -23.17 3.69
CA ILE A 282 4.41 -23.66 5.07
C ILE A 282 3.34 -22.92 5.87
N SER A 283 2.29 -23.65 6.25
CA SER A 283 1.20 -23.12 7.07
C SER A 283 1.53 -23.35 8.55
N ARG A 284 1.82 -22.28 9.30
CA ARG A 284 2.08 -22.34 10.75
C ARG A 284 0.86 -21.91 11.55
N ALA A 285 0.30 -22.80 12.36
CA ALA A 285 -0.79 -22.42 13.25
C ALA A 285 -0.26 -21.55 14.40
N PRO A 286 -0.97 -20.49 14.82
CA PRO A 286 -0.63 -19.78 16.04
C PRO A 286 -0.86 -20.68 17.27
N ASP A 287 0.01 -20.55 18.25
CA ASP A 287 -0.01 -21.33 19.50
C ASP A 287 -1.19 -21.02 20.42
N TYR A 288 -1.79 -19.81 20.30
CA TYR A 288 -3.00 -19.45 21.05
C TYR A 288 -4.24 -20.24 20.66
N ARG A 289 -4.25 -20.89 19.49
CA ARG A 289 -5.43 -21.56 18.94
C ARG A 289 -5.83 -22.76 19.79
N SER A 290 -7.12 -22.87 20.11
CA SER A 290 -7.67 -24.03 20.84
C SER A 290 -7.56 -25.32 20.04
N ASP A 291 -7.54 -26.45 20.75
CA ASP A 291 -7.44 -27.77 20.11
C ASP A 291 -8.68 -28.09 19.26
N ILE A 292 -9.84 -27.57 19.63
CA ILE A 292 -11.08 -27.69 18.86
C ILE A 292 -10.91 -27.07 17.46
N VAL A 293 -10.37 -25.85 17.37
CA VAL A 293 -10.14 -25.21 16.06
C VAL A 293 -9.04 -25.92 15.27
N LYS A 294 -7.99 -26.41 15.96
CA LYS A 294 -6.94 -27.21 15.30
C LYS A 294 -7.50 -28.49 14.70
N GLN A 295 -8.41 -29.18 15.39
CA GLN A 295 -9.07 -30.38 14.89
C GLN A 295 -10.03 -30.05 13.74
N LEU A 296 -10.84 -29.00 13.90
CA LEU A 296 -11.77 -28.52 12.87
C LEU A 296 -11.06 -28.27 11.53
N TYR A 297 -9.91 -27.59 11.54
CA TYR A 297 -9.15 -27.37 10.31
C TYR A 297 -8.50 -28.63 9.76
N GLN A 298 -8.09 -29.57 10.60
CA GLN A 298 -7.54 -30.85 10.14
C GLN A 298 -8.59 -31.66 9.38
N ASP A 299 -9.77 -31.79 9.98
CA ASP A 299 -10.88 -32.53 9.41
C ASP A 299 -11.33 -31.91 8.10
N ILE A 300 -11.41 -30.58 8.03
CA ILE A 300 -11.77 -29.87 6.79
C ILE A 300 -10.68 -29.97 5.73
N ASP A 301 -9.42 -29.81 6.10
CA ASP A 301 -8.33 -29.88 5.13
C ASP A 301 -8.17 -31.31 4.56
N ALA A 302 -8.54 -32.35 5.32
CA ALA A 302 -8.58 -33.76 4.91
C ALA A 302 -9.70 -34.10 3.90
N ILE A 303 -10.78 -33.32 3.86
CA ILE A 303 -11.86 -33.50 2.87
C ILE A 303 -11.35 -33.11 1.48
N ALA A 304 -11.60 -33.94 0.47
CA ALA A 304 -11.32 -33.60 -0.92
C ALA A 304 -12.21 -32.44 -1.40
N ASP A 305 -11.66 -31.47 -2.13
CA ASP A 305 -12.46 -30.39 -2.71
C ASP A 305 -13.31 -30.97 -3.87
N LEU A 306 -14.63 -30.76 -3.82
CA LEU A 306 -15.55 -31.28 -4.84
C LEU A 306 -15.39 -30.59 -6.20
N GLU A 307 -14.75 -29.42 -6.24
CA GLU A 307 -14.44 -28.71 -7.47
C GLU A 307 -13.03 -29.10 -7.96
N PRO A 308 -12.91 -30.05 -8.91
CA PRO A 308 -11.61 -30.62 -9.29
C PRO A 308 -10.67 -29.58 -9.91
N ASP A 309 -11.20 -28.60 -10.63
CA ASP A 309 -10.39 -27.55 -11.27
C ASP A 309 -9.77 -26.62 -10.22
N LYS A 310 -10.54 -26.25 -9.20
CA LYS A 310 -10.04 -25.47 -8.06
C LYS A 310 -9.09 -26.29 -7.19
N ALA A 311 -9.33 -27.60 -7.06
CA ALA A 311 -8.45 -28.51 -6.36
C ALA A 311 -7.06 -28.59 -7.02
N LYS A 312 -7.02 -28.72 -8.36
CA LYS A 312 -5.76 -28.73 -9.13
C LYS A 312 -5.01 -27.40 -9.06
N ALA A 313 -5.73 -26.29 -9.07
CA ALA A 313 -5.15 -24.95 -8.91
C ALA A 313 -4.72 -24.65 -7.46
N ALA A 314 -5.18 -25.42 -6.47
CA ALA A 314 -4.87 -25.18 -5.08
C ALA A 314 -3.38 -25.48 -4.80
N THR A 315 -2.66 -24.48 -4.32
CA THR A 315 -1.26 -24.67 -3.95
C THR A 315 -1.12 -25.62 -2.75
N THR A 316 -0.16 -26.54 -2.83
CA THR A 316 0.12 -27.50 -1.76
C THR A 316 0.63 -26.77 -0.52
N ARG A 317 0.07 -27.12 0.64
CA ARG A 317 0.43 -26.54 1.94
C ARG A 317 0.97 -27.63 2.85
N ILE A 318 2.19 -27.45 3.34
CA ILE A 318 2.80 -28.29 4.36
C ILE A 318 2.49 -27.66 5.72
N ARG A 319 2.14 -28.49 6.70
CA ARG A 319 1.91 -28.01 8.06
C ARG A 319 3.25 -27.80 8.75
N GLY A 320 3.54 -26.55 9.10
CA GLY A 320 4.73 -26.19 9.87
C GLY A 320 4.50 -26.30 11.39
N ALA A 321 5.59 -26.13 12.14
CA ALA A 321 5.53 -26.00 13.60
C ALA A 321 4.66 -24.79 14.01
N GLU A 322 4.06 -24.88 15.20
CA GLU A 322 3.25 -23.78 15.74
C GLU A 322 4.11 -22.53 15.95
N LYS A 323 3.53 -21.38 15.65
CA LYS A 323 4.17 -20.08 15.87
C LYS A 323 4.00 -19.73 17.34
N LYS A 324 5.09 -19.83 18.10
CA LYS A 324 5.14 -19.48 19.53
C LYS A 324 4.90 -17.98 19.73
N ASP A 325 4.37 -17.64 20.90
CA ASP A 325 4.12 -16.28 21.38
C ASP A 325 3.26 -15.46 20.41
N SER A 326 2.34 -16.14 19.71
CA SER A 326 1.45 -15.46 18.77
C SER A 326 0.36 -14.71 19.54
N VAL A 327 0.10 -13.47 19.15
CA VAL A 327 -1.02 -12.69 19.69
C VAL A 327 -2.19 -12.70 18.71
N PRO A 328 -3.44 -12.90 19.17
CA PRO A 328 -4.62 -12.76 18.31
C PRO A 328 -4.65 -11.38 17.60
N PRO A 329 -4.89 -11.31 16.28
CA PRO A 329 -4.94 -10.05 15.55
C PRO A 329 -6.09 -9.15 16.06
N LYS A 330 -5.84 -7.84 16.13
CA LYS A 330 -6.88 -6.85 16.46
C LYS A 330 -7.78 -6.66 15.25
N ALA A 331 -9.08 -6.82 15.42
CA ALA A 331 -10.06 -6.62 14.35
C ALA A 331 -10.79 -5.29 14.54
N LYS A 332 -11.08 -4.59 13.42
CA LYS A 332 -11.88 -3.36 13.44
C LYS A 332 -13.36 -3.66 13.69
N ASN A 333 -13.84 -4.77 13.16
CA ASN A 333 -15.25 -5.14 13.17
C ASN A 333 -15.46 -6.42 13.98
N PHE A 334 -16.55 -6.48 14.72
CA PHE A 334 -16.95 -7.63 15.53
C PHE A 334 -17.06 -8.94 14.73
N LYS A 335 -17.53 -8.88 13.48
CA LYS A 335 -17.61 -10.05 12.58
C LYS A 335 -16.24 -10.67 12.25
N SER A 336 -15.16 -9.90 12.42
CA SER A 336 -13.79 -10.32 12.14
C SER A 336 -12.98 -10.60 13.42
N GLN A 337 -13.59 -10.48 14.60
CA GLN A 337 -12.94 -10.81 15.86
C GLN A 337 -12.88 -12.32 16.07
N ILE A 338 -11.79 -12.76 16.72
CA ILE A 338 -11.63 -14.14 17.16
C ILE A 338 -12.55 -14.36 18.36
N ARG A 339 -13.16 -15.53 18.48
CA ARG A 339 -14.06 -15.92 19.59
C ARG A 339 -13.28 -16.65 20.69
N ALA A 340 -13.76 -16.55 21.93
CA ALA A 340 -13.10 -17.16 23.08
C ALA A 340 -12.88 -18.69 22.90
N TRP A 341 -13.86 -19.44 22.38
CA TRP A 341 -13.73 -20.88 22.13
C TRP A 341 -12.60 -21.22 21.14
N GLN A 342 -12.14 -20.26 20.33
CA GLN A 342 -11.07 -20.44 19.36
C GLN A 342 -9.67 -20.29 19.96
N VAL A 343 -9.60 -19.82 21.20
CA VAL A 343 -8.37 -19.57 21.96
C VAL A 343 -8.29 -20.59 23.09
N LYS A 344 -7.08 -21.03 23.45
CA LYS A 344 -6.89 -21.91 24.62
C LYS A 344 -7.32 -21.18 25.89
N GLN A 345 -8.08 -21.86 26.74
CA GLN A 345 -8.61 -21.27 27.98
C GLN A 345 -7.50 -20.76 28.90
N GLU A 346 -6.43 -21.55 29.07
CA GLU A 346 -5.26 -21.20 29.89
C GLU A 346 -4.63 -19.86 29.48
N LEU A 347 -4.64 -19.54 28.18
CA LEU A 347 -4.09 -18.28 27.68
C LEU A 347 -5.06 -17.12 27.83
N LEU A 348 -6.38 -17.38 27.75
CA LEU A 348 -7.38 -16.36 28.02
C LEU A 348 -7.37 -15.93 29.50
N ASP A 349 -7.20 -16.89 30.41
CA ASP A 349 -7.16 -16.62 31.85
C ASP A 349 -5.95 -15.74 32.22
N VAL A 350 -4.81 -15.95 31.57
CA VAL A 350 -3.60 -15.11 31.74
C VAL A 350 -3.72 -13.77 31.01
N ASN A 351 -4.47 -13.71 29.91
CA ASN A 351 -4.54 -12.55 29.02
C ASN A 351 -5.96 -11.96 28.90
N GLU A 352 -6.58 -11.67 30.04
CA GLU A 352 -7.95 -11.11 30.09
C GLU A 352 -8.09 -9.80 29.27
N HIS A 353 -7.00 -9.03 29.16
CA HIS A 353 -6.93 -7.81 28.35
C HIS A 353 -7.20 -8.02 26.84
N TRP A 354 -7.21 -9.26 26.34
CA TRP A 354 -7.60 -9.55 24.95
C TRP A 354 -9.09 -9.28 24.67
N PHE A 355 -9.94 -9.36 25.70
CA PHE A 355 -11.35 -8.97 25.58
C PHE A 355 -11.48 -7.46 25.47
N THR A 356 -10.82 -6.70 26.34
CA THR A 356 -10.92 -5.23 26.37
C THR A 356 -10.23 -4.56 25.18
N SER A 357 -9.17 -5.16 24.64
CA SER A 357 -8.46 -4.63 23.46
C SER A 357 -9.15 -4.89 22.13
N GLY A 358 -10.28 -5.62 22.12
CA GLY A 358 -11.04 -5.96 20.92
C GLY A 358 -10.33 -6.98 20.01
N ARG A 359 -9.47 -7.82 20.59
CA ARG A 359 -8.81 -8.93 19.88
C ARG A 359 -9.64 -10.20 19.92
N VAL A 360 -10.22 -10.48 21.09
CA VAL A 360 -11.07 -11.64 21.34
C VAL A 360 -12.45 -11.16 21.79
N ALA A 361 -13.50 -11.77 21.25
CA ALA A 361 -14.88 -11.59 21.69
C ALA A 361 -15.37 -12.84 22.41
N LYS A 362 -16.43 -12.70 23.23
CA LYS A 362 -17.14 -13.86 23.79
C LYS A 362 -17.69 -14.75 22.66
N SER A 363 -17.97 -16.02 22.96
CA SER A 363 -18.32 -17.04 21.98
C SER A 363 -19.79 -16.98 21.55
N GLY A 364 -20.66 -16.56 22.47
CA GLY A 364 -22.12 -16.49 22.28
C GLY A 364 -22.87 -17.72 22.76
N MET A 365 -24.19 -17.63 22.73
CA MET A 365 -25.12 -18.63 23.28
C MET A 365 -24.95 -20.01 22.65
N ALA A 366 -24.58 -20.07 21.37
CA ALA A 366 -24.33 -21.32 20.67
C ALA A 366 -23.17 -22.15 21.26
N TRP A 367 -22.33 -21.52 22.09
CA TRP A 367 -21.24 -22.14 22.83
C TRP A 367 -21.49 -22.24 24.34
N GLY A 368 -22.72 -21.93 24.80
CA GLY A 368 -23.12 -22.00 26.21
C GLY A 368 -22.90 -20.70 27.00
N ASP A 369 -22.52 -19.60 26.34
CA ASP A 369 -22.51 -18.29 27.01
C ASP A 369 -23.96 -17.84 27.30
N PRO A 370 -24.21 -17.07 28.38
CA PRO A 370 -25.56 -16.67 28.77
C PRO A 370 -26.23 -15.71 27.78
N GLU A 371 -25.43 -14.90 27.06
CA GLU A 371 -25.91 -13.90 26.12
C GLU A 371 -25.05 -13.93 24.86
N ASP A 372 -25.69 -13.68 23.71
CA ASP A 372 -24.95 -13.48 22.48
C ASP A 372 -24.22 -12.14 22.55
N PRO A 373 -22.91 -12.10 22.26
CA PRO A 373 -22.17 -10.86 22.30
C PRO A 373 -22.77 -9.90 21.27
N GLU A 374 -23.37 -8.82 21.76
CA GLU A 374 -23.84 -7.76 20.89
C GLU A 374 -22.63 -7.06 20.28
N PRO A 375 -22.67 -6.73 18.97
CA PRO A 375 -21.69 -5.80 18.44
C PRO A 375 -21.86 -4.52 19.26
N GLU A 376 -20.85 -4.16 20.06
CA GLU A 376 -20.82 -2.84 20.72
C GLU A 376 -21.15 -1.84 19.63
N SER A 377 -22.38 -1.31 19.70
CA SER A 377 -22.98 -0.55 18.60
C SER A 377 -21.91 0.38 18.10
N GLU A 378 -21.40 0.12 16.89
CA GLU A 378 -20.20 0.77 16.36
C GLU A 378 -20.45 2.23 16.65
N LYS A 379 -19.74 2.80 17.66
CA LYS A 379 -20.05 4.14 18.14
C LYS A 379 -19.81 4.97 16.92
N LYS A 380 -20.88 5.29 16.18
CA LYS A 380 -20.83 6.01 14.93
C LYS A 380 -20.06 7.22 15.35
N ARG A 381 -18.78 7.30 14.94
CA ARG A 381 -17.94 8.45 15.25
C ARG A 381 -18.84 9.60 14.88
N LYS A 382 -19.28 10.36 15.89
CA LYS A 382 -20.25 11.42 15.72
C LYS A 382 -19.65 12.27 14.63
N HIS A 383 -20.17 12.13 13.42
CA HIS A 383 -19.87 13.02 12.35
C HIS A 383 -20.62 14.25 12.82
N ASN A 384 -19.89 15.19 13.45
CA ASN A 384 -20.40 16.51 13.80
C ASN A 384 -20.66 17.23 12.46
N GLY A 385 -21.69 16.78 11.75
CA GLY A 385 -22.17 17.36 10.51
C GLY A 385 -23.41 18.17 10.84
N GLU A 386 -23.22 19.28 11.55
CA GLU A 386 -24.24 20.33 11.60
C GLU A 386 -23.97 21.28 10.43
N GLY A 387 -24.67 21.03 9.33
CA GLY A 387 -25.02 22.01 8.30
C GLY A 387 -23.94 22.95 7.76
N SER A 388 -22.97 22.46 6.97
CA SER A 388 -22.24 23.35 6.06
C SER A 388 -23.09 23.60 4.81
N LYS A 389 -23.91 24.67 4.88
CA LYS A 389 -24.55 25.29 3.71
C LYS A 389 -23.43 25.82 2.81
N ARG A 390 -23.47 25.45 1.53
CA ARG A 390 -22.65 25.96 0.43
C ARG A 390 -22.47 27.50 0.52
N GLY A 391 -21.41 27.94 1.17
CA GLY A 391 -21.01 29.35 1.20
C GLY A 391 -20.41 29.74 -0.14
N LYS A 392 -20.95 30.79 -0.76
CA LYS A 392 -20.34 31.44 -1.93
C LYS A 392 -18.88 31.75 -1.62
N GLY A 393 -17.97 31.13 -2.38
CA GLY A 393 -16.54 31.21 -2.19
C GLY A 393 -16.05 32.66 -2.16
N LYS A 394 -15.56 33.08 -1.00
CA LYS A 394 -14.75 34.27 -0.87
C LYS A 394 -13.45 33.99 -1.64
N LYS A 395 -13.23 34.71 -2.75
CA LYS A 395 -12.04 34.62 -3.61
C LYS A 395 -10.78 34.58 -2.74
N ARG A 396 -10.19 33.39 -2.58
CA ARG A 396 -8.90 33.25 -1.89
C ARG A 396 -7.85 33.85 -2.81
N ALA A 397 -7.02 34.73 -2.26
CA ALA A 397 -5.82 35.17 -2.94
C ALA A 397 -4.99 33.90 -3.25
N ILE A 398 -4.55 33.77 -4.50
CA ILE A 398 -3.71 32.65 -4.95
C ILE A 398 -2.42 32.73 -4.14
N ASP A 399 -2.26 31.80 -3.20
CA ASP A 399 -1.08 31.74 -2.35
C ASP A 399 0.09 31.21 -3.16
N ARG A 400 0.96 32.13 -3.60
CA ARG A 400 2.20 31.81 -4.34
C ARG A 400 3.34 31.37 -3.42
N SER A 401 3.16 31.50 -2.10
CA SER A 401 4.24 31.26 -1.13
C SER A 401 4.76 29.83 -1.14
N ALA A 402 3.89 28.84 -1.39
CA ALA A 402 4.28 27.44 -1.44
C ALA A 402 5.25 27.14 -2.59
N ALA A 403 4.97 27.66 -3.79
CA ALA A 403 5.83 27.47 -4.96
C ALA A 403 7.16 28.23 -4.83
N GLU A 404 7.14 29.41 -4.22
CA GLU A 404 8.36 30.19 -3.95
C GLU A 404 9.24 29.53 -2.88
N LYS A 405 8.63 28.93 -1.84
CA LYS A 405 9.36 28.18 -0.81
C LYS A 405 10.06 26.94 -1.38
N SER A 406 9.37 26.15 -2.20
CA SER A 406 9.98 24.98 -2.85
C SER A 406 11.09 25.37 -3.85
N ARG A 407 10.98 26.51 -4.52
CA ARG A 407 12.07 27.03 -5.37
C ARG A 407 13.29 27.46 -4.57
N ALA A 408 13.09 28.13 -3.43
CA ALA A 408 14.20 28.53 -2.55
C ALA A 408 14.96 27.32 -1.99
N GLU A 409 14.24 26.26 -1.59
CA GLU A 409 14.84 25.02 -1.11
C GLU A 409 15.63 24.28 -2.20
N LEU A 410 15.13 24.31 -3.44
CA LEU A 410 15.82 23.77 -4.60
C LEU A 410 17.10 24.56 -4.92
N ASP A 411 17.06 25.90 -4.87
CA ASP A 411 18.23 26.76 -5.09
C ASP A 411 19.30 26.55 -4.00
N GLU A 412 18.91 26.33 -2.75
CA GLU A 412 19.82 26.00 -1.66
C GLU A 412 20.50 24.63 -1.89
N LEU A 413 19.74 23.62 -2.33
CA LEU A 413 20.29 22.30 -2.65
C LEU A 413 21.27 22.32 -3.82
N LEU A 414 21.03 23.20 -4.80
CA LEU A 414 21.89 23.36 -5.96
C LEU A 414 23.17 24.17 -5.66
N ASN A 415 23.25 24.87 -4.52
CA ASN A 415 24.35 25.80 -4.20
C ASN A 415 24.68 26.78 -5.35
N GLY A 416 23.70 27.13 -6.18
CA GLY A 416 23.87 27.96 -7.37
C GLY A 416 24.46 27.27 -8.61
N GLU A 417 24.65 25.95 -8.59
CA GLU A 417 24.99 25.18 -9.80
C GLU A 417 23.76 25.05 -10.72
N ASP A 418 23.97 25.16 -12.03
CA ASP A 418 22.90 24.93 -13.01
C ASP A 418 22.41 23.49 -12.91
N MET A 419 21.10 23.31 -12.74
CA MET A 419 20.44 22.00 -12.67
C MET A 419 20.81 21.11 -13.86
N ASN A 420 20.92 21.68 -15.06
CA ASN A 420 21.31 20.90 -16.24
C ASN A 420 22.75 20.40 -16.13
N ALA A 421 23.65 21.13 -15.48
CA ALA A 421 25.02 20.68 -15.25
C ALA A 421 25.07 19.49 -14.27
N VAL A 422 24.21 19.48 -13.23
CA VAL A 422 24.09 18.36 -12.29
C VAL A 422 23.56 17.09 -12.98
N LEU A 423 22.63 17.24 -13.92
CA LEU A 423 21.99 16.12 -14.64
C LEU A 423 22.78 15.61 -15.85
N THR A 424 23.58 16.45 -16.53
CA THR A 424 24.23 16.11 -17.81
C THR A 424 25.68 15.62 -17.72
N LEU A 425 26.29 15.60 -16.54
CA LEU A 425 27.67 15.13 -16.41
C LEU A 425 27.77 13.59 -16.39
N GLU A 426 28.09 13.07 -17.58
CA GLU A 426 28.62 11.74 -17.96
C GLU A 426 27.60 10.58 -18.06
N THR A 427 26.83 10.59 -19.15
CA THR A 427 26.74 9.39 -20.01
C THR A 427 27.96 9.34 -20.92
#